data_AF-A0A1M5N7E1-F1
#
_entry.id   AF-A0A1M5N7E1-F1
#
_cell.length_a   1.000
_cell.length_b   1.000
_cell.length_c   1.000
_cell.angle_alpha   90.00
_cell.angle_beta   90.00
_cell.angle_gamma   90.00
#
_symmetry.space_group_name_H-M   'P 1'
#
loop_
_entity.id
_entity.type
_entity.pdbx_description
1 polymer ?
#
loop_
_entity_poly.entity_id
_entity_poly.type
_entity_poly.pdbx_seq_one_letter_code
_entity_poly.pdbx_strand_id
1 'polypeptide(L)'
;MKKVISTSVVKSAGDRVIRCFLLETLIPRYPKYKTVAQLQEELITHGFECSKKTIYRDMDLLSCFKPIVCAEETHPRGYSMYTD
;
A
#
# COMPACT_ATOMS: atom_id res chain seq x y z
N MET A 1 38.03 5.10 0.84
CA MET A 1 36.76 4.37 0.65
C MET A 1 35.67 5.12 1.39
N LYS A 2 34.65 5.65 0.70
CA LYS A 2 33.54 6.37 1.34
C LYS A 2 32.52 5.33 1.82
N LYS A 3 32.26 5.31 3.12
CA LYS A 3 31.22 4.46 3.73
C LYS A 3 29.87 5.04 3.33
N VAL A 4 29.15 4.36 2.43
CA VAL A 4 27.74 4.64 2.20
C VAL A 4 27.02 4.25 3.48
N ILE A 5 26.64 5.24 4.28
CA ILE A 5 25.72 5.03 5.38
C ILE A 5 24.39 4.73 4.69
N SER A 6 24.05 3.44 4.57
CA SER A 6 22.68 3.05 4.29
C SER A 6 21.85 3.62 5.44
N THR A 7 21.19 4.74 5.17
CA THR A 7 20.10 5.28 5.98
C THR A 7 18.99 4.24 5.91
N SER A 8 19.17 3.16 6.64
CA SER A 8 18.09 2.24 6.98
C SER A 8 17.13 3.08 7.82
N VAL A 9 16.19 3.72 7.13
CA VAL A 9 15.07 4.43 7.75
C VAL A 9 14.44 3.41 8.68
N VAL A 10 14.65 3.63 9.98
CA VAL A 10 14.02 2.83 11.03
C VAL A 10 12.53 2.97 10.78
N LYS A 11 11.89 1.93 10.23
CA LYS A 11 10.47 1.98 9.84
C LYS A 11 9.66 2.24 11.09
N SER A 12 9.25 3.48 11.27
CA SER A 12 8.58 3.92 12.49
C SER A 12 7.13 3.42 12.46
N ALA A 13 6.51 3.23 13.63
CA ALA A 13 5.07 2.97 13.69
C ALA A 13 4.26 4.10 13.03
N GLY A 14 4.78 5.35 13.06
CA GLY A 14 4.19 6.50 12.38
C GLY A 14 4.11 6.31 10.86
N ASP A 15 5.14 5.71 10.25
CA ASP A 15 5.19 5.48 8.80
C ASP A 15 4.05 4.56 8.35
N ARG A 16 3.65 3.60 9.19
CA ARG A 16 2.55 2.67 8.87
C ARG A 16 1.21 3.40 8.81
N VAL A 17 0.92 4.27 9.77
CA VAL A 17 -0.34 5.02 9.82
C VAL A 17 -0.44 5.95 8.61
N ILE A 18 0.63 6.67 8.28
CA ILE A 18 0.66 7.57 7.12
C ILE A 18 0.47 6.77 5.82
N ARG A 19 1.14 5.62 5.66
CA ARG A 19 0.91 4.75 4.49
C ARG A 19 -0.52 4.23 4.40
N CYS A 20 -1.20 3.94 5.50
CA CYS A 20 -2.60 3.50 5.47
C CYS A 20 -3.53 4.61 4.94
N PHE A 21 -3.35 5.86 5.42
CA PHE A 21 -4.09 7.01 4.88
C PHE A 21 -3.78 7.24 3.39
N LEU A 22 -2.52 7.11 2.99
CA LEU A 22 -2.15 7.23 1.59
C LEU A 22 -2.78 6.11 0.75
N LEU A 23 -2.69 4.85 1.17
CA LEU A 23 -3.34 3.71 0.52
C LEU A 23 -4.84 3.92 0.35
N GLU A 24 -5.53 4.52 1.31
CA GLU A 24 -6.94 4.86 1.18
C GLU A 24 -7.22 5.79 -0.02
N THR A 25 -6.32 6.74 -0.29
CA THR A 25 -6.45 7.64 -1.45
C THR A 25 -6.03 6.98 -2.77
N LEU A 26 -5.12 5.99 -2.71
CA LEU A 26 -4.58 5.35 -3.91
C LEU A 26 -5.46 4.20 -4.40
N ILE A 27 -6.09 3.44 -3.49
CA ILE A 27 -6.98 2.34 -3.84
C ILE A 27 -8.26 2.91 -4.46
N PRO A 28 -8.56 2.57 -5.72
CA PRO A 28 -9.72 3.15 -6.40
C PRO A 28 -11.04 2.55 -5.90
N ARG A 29 -12.14 3.22 -6.21
CA ARG A 29 -13.48 2.65 -6.00
C ARG A 29 -13.81 1.59 -7.06
N TYR A 30 -14.55 0.55 -6.66
CA TYR A 30 -15.11 -0.44 -7.57
C TYR A 30 -15.95 0.26 -8.68
N PRO A 31 -15.90 -0.17 -9.95
CA PRO A 31 -15.28 -1.40 -10.48
C PRO A 31 -13.80 -1.29 -10.86
N LYS A 32 -13.15 -0.14 -10.62
CA LYS A 32 -11.72 0.02 -10.91
C LYS A 32 -10.89 -0.65 -9.84
N TYR A 33 -9.72 -1.16 -10.21
CA TYR A 33 -8.80 -1.83 -9.29
C TYR A 33 -7.35 -1.44 -9.54
N LYS A 34 -6.53 -1.52 -8.49
CA LYS A 34 -5.07 -1.47 -8.58
C LYS A 34 -4.45 -2.72 -7.99
N THR A 35 -3.40 -3.22 -8.63
CA THR A 35 -2.58 -4.30 -8.11
C THR A 35 -1.65 -3.78 -7.02
N VAL A 36 -1.15 -4.67 -6.15
CA VAL A 36 -0.14 -4.30 -5.15
C VAL A 36 1.16 -3.79 -5.80
N ALA A 37 1.49 -4.22 -7.02
CA ALA A 37 2.65 -3.70 -7.74
C ALA A 37 2.46 -2.21 -8.11
N GLN A 38 1.28 -1.84 -8.62
CA GLN A 38 0.95 -0.45 -8.92
C GLN A 38 0.89 0.41 -7.65
N LEU A 39 0.30 -0.11 -6.57
CA LEU A 39 0.30 0.60 -5.29
C LEU A 39 1.72 0.79 -4.74
N GLN A 40 2.61 -0.18 -4.96
CA GLN A 40 4.02 -0.09 -4.57
C GLN A 40 4.74 1.02 -5.36
N GLU A 41 4.53 1.08 -6.67
CA GLU A 41 5.09 2.13 -7.53
C GLU A 41 4.62 3.52 -7.10
N GLU A 42 3.33 3.68 -6.80
CA GLU A 42 2.79 4.95 -6.31
C GLU A 42 3.31 5.31 -4.92
N LEU A 43 3.40 4.35 -3.99
CA LEU A 43 4.00 4.60 -2.67
C LEU A 43 5.45 5.08 -2.78
N ILE A 44 6.22 4.57 -3.75
CA ILE A 44 7.59 5.03 -4.04
C ILE A 44 7.60 6.49 -4.48
N THR A 45 6.66 6.94 -5.32
CA THR A 45 6.58 8.36 -5.73
C THR A 45 6.28 9.30 -4.56
N HIS A 46 5.70 8.76 -3.48
CA HIS A 46 5.46 9.46 -2.21
C HIS A 46 6.57 9.24 -1.16
N GLY A 47 7.70 8.63 -1.54
CA GLY A 47 8.86 8.43 -0.65
C GLY A 47 8.81 7.19 0.25
N PHE A 48 7.86 6.27 0.01
CA PHE A 48 7.72 5.04 0.79
C PHE A 48 8.28 3.82 0.06
N GLU A 49 9.54 3.48 0.35
CA GLU A 49 10.14 2.21 -0.08
C GLU A 49 9.65 1.03 0.79
N CYS A 50 8.59 0.37 0.33
CA CYS A 50 7.98 -0.76 1.02
C CYS A 50 7.93 -2.00 0.14
N SER A 51 7.95 -3.18 0.77
CA SER A 51 7.77 -4.45 0.07
C SER A 51 6.28 -4.74 -0.13
N LYS A 52 5.94 -5.61 -1.09
CA LYS A 52 4.56 -6.11 -1.25
C LYS A 52 3.99 -6.67 0.06
N LYS A 53 4.81 -7.36 0.86
CA LYS A 53 4.43 -7.89 2.18
C LYS A 53 4.06 -6.79 3.17
N THR A 54 4.75 -5.65 3.14
CA THR A 54 4.38 -4.47 3.95
C THR A 54 3.04 -3.92 3.50
N ILE A 55 2.82 -3.74 2.19
CA ILE A 55 1.57 -3.23 1.64
C ILE A 55 0.39 -4.12 2.01
N TYR A 56 0.55 -5.46 1.92
CA TYR A 56 -0.48 -6.40 2.37
C TYR A 56 -0.83 -6.22 3.85
N ARG A 57 0.16 -6.05 4.73
CA ARG A 57 -0.09 -5.80 6.17
C ARG A 57 -0.75 -4.45 6.44
N ASP A 58 -0.52 -3.46 5.61
CA ASP A 58 -1.14 -2.15 5.76
C ASP A 58 -2.58 -2.19 5.27
N MET A 59 -2.83 -2.85 4.15
CA MET A 59 -4.19 -3.09 3.64
C MET A 59 -5.01 -3.95 4.60
N ASP A 60 -4.41 -4.96 5.24
CA ASP A 60 -5.06 -5.78 6.27
C ASP A 60 -5.42 -4.95 7.52
N LEU A 61 -4.62 -3.96 7.87
CA LEU A 61 -4.98 -3.00 8.92
C LEU A 61 -6.06 -2.02 8.45
N LEU A 62 -5.94 -1.50 7.23
CA LEU A 62 -6.90 -0.55 6.67
C LEU A 62 -8.28 -1.19 6.45
N SER A 63 -8.32 -2.49 6.12
CA SER A 63 -9.58 -3.24 5.93
C SER A 63 -10.40 -3.38 7.21
N CYS A 64 -9.79 -3.19 8.38
CA CYS A 64 -10.51 -3.09 9.64
C CYS A 64 -11.42 -1.85 9.71
N PHE A 65 -11.21 -0.86 8.84
CA PHE A 65 -11.92 0.43 8.84
C PHE A 65 -12.53 0.81 7.48
N LYS A 66 -12.10 0.18 6.39
CA LYS A 66 -12.52 0.50 5.02
C LYS A 66 -12.90 -0.78 4.28
N PRO A 67 -13.94 -0.76 3.41
CA PRO A 67 -14.39 -1.95 2.69
C PRO A 67 -13.49 -2.26 1.48
N ILE A 68 -12.25 -2.66 1.75
CA ILE A 68 -11.30 -3.10 0.72
C ILE A 68 -11.73 -4.46 0.20
N VAL A 69 -11.82 -4.60 -1.12
CA VAL A 69 -12.16 -5.86 -1.78
C VAL A 69 -11.09 -6.28 -2.77
N CYS A 70 -10.86 -7.59 -2.82
CA CYS A 70 -9.94 -8.25 -3.72
C CYS A 70 -10.70 -8.83 -4.90
N ALA A 71 -10.29 -8.51 -6.13
CA ALA A 71 -10.78 -9.15 -7.34
C ALA A 71 -10.08 -10.50 -7.53
N GLU A 72 -10.63 -11.58 -6.95
CA GLU A 72 -10.00 -12.91 -6.96
C GLU A 72 -9.82 -13.51 -8.35
N GLU A 73 -10.69 -13.16 -9.28
CA GLU A 73 -10.66 -13.62 -10.69
C GLU A 73 -9.55 -12.97 -11.53
N THR A 74 -8.82 -12.01 -10.96
CA THR A 74 -7.75 -11.28 -11.68
C THR A 74 -6.36 -11.78 -11.26
N HIS A 75 -5.50 -12.00 -12.26
CA HIS A 75 -4.09 -12.33 -12.05
C HIS A 75 -3.20 -11.35 -12.83
N PRO A 76 -2.37 -10.53 -12.15
CA PRO A 76 -2.25 -10.35 -10.70
C PRO A 76 -3.52 -9.76 -10.06
N ARG A 77 -3.76 -10.09 -8.78
CA ARG A 77 -4.94 -9.65 -8.01
C ARG A 77 -5.03 -8.13 -7.93
N GLY A 78 -6.19 -7.57 -8.27
CA GLY A 78 -6.54 -6.18 -8.10
C GLY A 78 -7.31 -5.91 -6.79
N TYR A 79 -7.18 -4.69 -6.27
CA TYR A 79 -7.86 -4.22 -5.07
C TYR A 79 -8.64 -2.93 -5.34
N SER A 80 -9.81 -2.82 -4.72
CA SER A 80 -10.69 -1.66 -4.81
C SER A 80 -11.39 -1.41 -3.48
N MET A 81 -12.10 -0.29 -3.34
CA MET A 81 -12.98 -0.01 -2.21
C MET A 81 -14.44 0.10 -2.67
N TYR A 82 -15.36 -0.45 -1.88
CA TYR A 82 -16.77 -0.07 -1.99
C TYR A 82 -17.02 1.30 -1.34
N THR A 83 -18.06 2.01 -1.77
CA THR A 83 -18.66 3.09 -0.98
C THR A 83 -19.71 2.48 -0.07
N ASP A 84 -19.70 2.86 1.20
CA ASP A 84 -20.89 2.71 2.05
C ASP A 84 -22.05 3.53 1.47
#